data_AF-A0A3D0U0W6-F1
#
_entry.id   AF-A0A3D0U0W6-F1
#
_cell.length_a   1.000
_cell.length_b   1.000
_cell.length_c   1.000
_cell.angle_alpha   90.00
_cell.angle_beta   90.00
_cell.angle_gamma   90.00
#
_symmetry.space_group_name_H-M   'P 1'
#
loop_
_entity.id
_entity.type
_entity.pdbx_description
1 polymer ?
#
loop_
_entity_poly.entity_id
_entity_poly.type
_entity_poly.pdbx_seq_one_letter_code
_entity_poly.pdbx_strand_id
1 'polypeptide(L)'
;GGILENPVMQGNIQFVARSSKLPENFAQKSREYFVKNFDATLKFVREAENNIPEDLWIPLDSKGQEEYQTQTRQIRLSFRDQDVYDPKMLTLLRKIRCKKDPTLAECTDPNAE
;
A
#
# COMPACT_ATOMS: atom_id res chain seq x y z
N GLY A 1 -24.39 3.11 -3.68
CA GLY A 1 -22.99 2.63 -3.54
C GLY A 1 -22.08 3.84 -3.49
N GLY A 2 -20.92 3.75 -2.85
CA GLY A 2 -19.96 4.86 -2.73
C GLY A 2 -18.52 4.37 -2.66
N ILE A 3 -17.58 5.30 -2.58
CA ILE A 3 -16.14 5.06 -2.59
C ILE A 3 -15.61 5.36 -1.20
N LEU A 4 -15.09 4.35 -0.51
CA LEU A 4 -14.48 4.54 0.80
C LEU A 4 -13.20 5.38 0.65
N GLU A 5 -13.08 6.46 1.43
CA GLU A 5 -11.91 7.34 1.42
C GLU A 5 -10.73 6.77 2.22
N ASN A 6 -10.51 5.46 2.11
CA ASN A 6 -9.44 4.73 2.77
C ASN A 6 -8.93 3.62 1.84
N PRO A 7 -7.61 3.37 1.80
CA PRO A 7 -7.04 2.34 0.95
C PRO A 7 -7.41 0.94 1.45
N VAL A 8 -8.28 0.25 0.71
CA VAL A 8 -8.72 -1.14 0.97
C VAL A 8 -7.71 -2.16 0.48
N MET A 9 -7.10 -1.90 -0.66
CA MET A 9 -6.07 -2.76 -1.23
C MET A 9 -5.08 -1.95 -2.03
N GLN A 10 -3.85 -2.44 -2.11
CA GLN A 10 -2.84 -1.91 -3.03
C GLN A 10 -2.71 -2.87 -4.21
N GLY A 11 -3.11 -2.41 -5.40
CA GLY A 11 -2.88 -3.12 -6.64
C GLY A 11 -1.43 -2.94 -7.11
N ASN A 12 -0.82 -4.01 -7.62
CA ASN A 12 0.52 -3.97 -8.21
C ASN A 12 0.58 -4.79 -9.49
N ILE A 13 1.30 -4.26 -10.48
CA ILE A 13 1.53 -4.89 -11.78
C ILE A 13 2.98 -5.35 -11.85
N GLN A 14 3.21 -6.58 -12.29
CA GLN A 14 4.54 -7.14 -12.48
C GLN A 14 4.76 -7.43 -13.97
N PHE A 15 5.83 -6.88 -14.54
CA PHE A 15 6.26 -7.17 -15.90
C PHE A 15 7.33 -8.25 -15.88
N VAL A 16 7.04 -9.39 -16.51
CA VAL A 16 7.96 -10.53 -16.61
C VAL A 16 8.49 -10.64 -18.04
N ALA A 17 9.80 -10.63 -18.21
CA ALA A 17 10.45 -10.68 -19.51
C ALA A 17 11.63 -11.66 -19.52
N ARG A 18 11.94 -12.22 -20.68
CA ARG A 18 13.15 -13.06 -20.88
C ARG A 18 14.37 -12.14 -21.01
N SER A 19 15.27 -12.19 -20.04
CA SER A 19 16.47 -11.35 -20.01
C SER A 19 17.33 -11.46 -21.28
N SER A 20 17.44 -12.66 -21.86
CA SER A 20 18.19 -12.91 -23.10
C SER A 20 17.58 -12.25 -24.36
N LYS A 21 16.36 -11.72 -24.27
CA LYS A 21 15.66 -11.01 -25.35
C LYS A 21 15.63 -9.50 -25.13
N LEU A 22 16.23 -9.00 -24.06
CA LEU A 22 16.29 -7.59 -23.75
C LEU A 22 17.67 -7.01 -24.09
N PRO A 23 17.74 -5.74 -24.51
CA PRO A 23 19.01 -5.06 -24.70
C PRO A 23 19.82 -5.02 -23.40
N GLU A 24 21.15 -4.90 -23.53
CA GLU A 24 22.02 -4.65 -22.39
C GLU A 24 21.56 -3.41 -21.61
N ASN A 25 21.62 -3.47 -20.28
CA ASN A 25 21.20 -2.41 -19.36
C ASN A 25 19.70 -2.04 -19.40
N PHE A 26 18.84 -2.80 -20.10
CA PHE A 26 17.40 -2.52 -20.16
C PHE A 26 16.76 -2.43 -18.77
N ALA A 27 17.08 -3.36 -17.87
CA ALA A 27 16.48 -3.40 -16.54
C ALA A 27 16.77 -2.14 -15.71
N GLN A 28 18.00 -1.62 -15.78
CA GLN A 28 18.38 -0.40 -15.08
C GLN A 28 17.71 0.84 -15.70
N LYS A 29 17.78 0.96 -17.03
CA LYS A 29 17.11 2.05 -17.78
C LYS A 29 15.60 2.08 -17.53
N SER A 30 14.97 0.91 -17.44
CA SER A 30 13.55 0.79 -17.11
C SER A 30 13.24 1.32 -15.71
N ARG A 31 14.02 0.94 -14.68
CA ARG A 31 13.85 1.46 -13.31
C ARG A 31 14.02 2.97 -13.25
N GLU A 32 15.07 3.50 -13.88
CA GLU A 32 15.33 4.94 -13.93
C GLU A 32 14.20 5.70 -14.63
N TYR A 33 13.68 5.15 -15.72
CA TYR A 33 12.52 5.71 -16.42
C TYR A 33 11.30 5.77 -15.49
N PHE A 34 10.95 4.68 -14.81
CA PHE A 34 9.80 4.69 -13.90
C PHE A 34 9.96 5.66 -12.74
N VAL A 35 11.15 5.71 -12.12
CA VAL A 35 11.44 6.65 -11.02
C VAL A 35 11.33 8.10 -11.49
N LYS A 36 11.92 8.43 -12.64
CA LYS A 36 11.88 9.80 -13.21
C LYS A 36 10.45 10.26 -13.51
N ASN A 37 9.57 9.35 -13.90
CA ASN A 37 8.18 9.65 -14.27
C ASN A 37 7.17 9.41 -13.14
N PHE A 38 7.63 9.05 -11.94
CA PHE A 38 6.76 8.71 -10.81
C PHE A 38 5.80 9.86 -10.46
N ASP A 39 6.33 11.08 -10.28
CA ASP A 39 5.52 12.24 -9.89
C ASP A 39 4.50 12.62 -10.96
N ALA A 40 4.88 12.54 -12.24
CA ALA A 40 3.98 12.80 -13.36
C ALA A 40 2.84 11.77 -13.41
N THR A 41 3.15 10.49 -13.15
CA THR A 41 2.16 9.42 -13.08
C THR A 41 1.22 9.62 -11.89
N LEU A 42 1.76 9.99 -10.73
CA LEU A 42 0.96 10.26 -9.53
C LEU A 42 0.05 11.47 -9.72
N LYS A 43 0.51 12.51 -10.42
CA LYS A 43 -0.30 13.67 -10.78
C LYS A 43 -1.52 13.25 -11.62
N PHE A 44 -1.32 12.42 -12.63
CA PHE A 44 -2.42 11.88 -13.44
C PHE A 44 -3.46 11.12 -12.60
N VAL A 45 -3.02 10.29 -11.65
CA VAL A 45 -3.93 9.57 -10.74
C VAL A 45 -4.74 10.55 -9.88
N ARG A 46 -4.08 11.54 -9.26
CA ARG A 46 -4.75 12.54 -8.42
C ARG A 46 -5.73 13.41 -9.20
N GLU A 47 -5.40 13.77 -10.44
CA GLU A 47 -6.33 14.50 -11.31
C GLU A 47 -7.57 13.67 -11.62
N ALA A 48 -7.42 12.36 -11.84
CA ALA A 48 -8.55 11.46 -12.03
C ALA A 48 -9.39 11.33 -10.74
N GLU A 49 -8.76 11.22 -9.57
CA GLU A 49 -9.44 11.19 -8.26
C GLU A 49 -10.23 12.47 -8.00
N ASN A 50 -9.66 13.65 -8.29
CA ASN A 50 -10.31 14.96 -8.10
C ASN A 50 -11.53 15.18 -9.01
N ASN A 51 -11.63 14.44 -10.12
CA ASN A 51 -12.78 14.52 -11.02
C ASN A 51 -13.95 13.64 -10.56
N ILE A 52 -13.78 12.86 -9.47
CA ILE A 52 -14.85 12.04 -8.89
C ILE A 52 -15.77 12.97 -8.07
N PRO A 53 -17.10 12.93 -8.29
CA PRO A 53 -18.06 13.70 -7.51
C PRO A 53 -17.91 13.52 -5.99
N GLU A 54 -17.92 14.63 -5.25
CA GLU A 54 -17.69 14.65 -3.79
C GLU A 54 -18.71 13.81 -3.01
N ASP A 55 -19.95 13.74 -3.49
CA ASP A 55 -21.05 12.99 -2.87
C ASP A 55 -20.92 11.47 -2.96
N LEU A 56 -19.98 10.97 -3.78
CA LEU A 56 -19.68 9.55 -3.87
C LEU A 56 -18.66 9.10 -2.82
N TRP A 57 -17.89 10.01 -2.24
CA TRP A 57 -16.88 9.68 -1.24
C TRP A 57 -17.51 9.45 0.13
N ILE A 58 -17.04 8.39 0.80
CA ILE A 58 -17.47 8.01 2.14
C ILE A 58 -16.25 8.16 3.07
N PRO A 59 -16.13 9.27 3.81
CA PRO A 59 -15.05 9.45 4.78
C PRO A 59 -15.30 8.58 6.01
N LEU A 60 -14.22 8.16 6.67
CA LEU A 60 -14.29 7.56 8.00
C LEU A 60 -14.01 8.61 9.08
N ASP A 61 -14.87 8.64 10.10
CA ASP A 61 -14.61 9.40 11.32
C ASP A 61 -13.47 8.77 12.15
N SER A 62 -13.06 9.41 13.23
CA SER A 62 -11.93 8.92 14.05
C SER A 62 -12.15 7.50 14.58
N LYS A 63 -13.39 7.14 14.94
CA LYS A 63 -13.72 5.81 15.41
C LYS A 63 -13.65 4.78 14.27
N GLY A 64 -14.19 5.12 13.11
CA GLY A 64 -14.11 4.30 11.90
C GLY A 64 -12.67 4.05 11.47
N GLN A 65 -11.80 5.06 11.58
CA GLN A 65 -10.36 4.91 11.29
C GLN A 65 -9.68 3.92 12.25
N GLU A 66 -9.96 4.01 13.55
CA GLU A 66 -9.42 3.08 14.55
C GLU A 66 -9.89 1.64 14.26
N GLU A 67 -11.20 1.44 14.08
CA GLU A 67 -11.77 0.14 13.76
C GLU A 67 -11.20 -0.44 12.46
N TYR A 68 -10.98 0.41 11.45
CA TYR A 68 -10.38 0.03 10.18
C TYR A 68 -8.94 -0.44 10.35
N GLN A 69 -8.13 0.27 11.13
CA GLN A 69 -6.75 -0.12 11.42
C GLN A 69 -6.70 -1.44 12.20
N THR A 70 -7.56 -1.61 13.20
CA THR A 70 -7.67 -2.87 13.96
C THR A 70 -8.05 -4.03 13.04
N GLN A 71 -9.08 -3.88 12.21
CA GLN A 71 -9.53 -4.92 11.29
C GLN A 71 -8.44 -5.32 10.30
N THR A 72 -7.80 -4.34 9.66
CA THR A 72 -6.73 -4.62 8.69
C THR A 72 -5.52 -5.30 9.34
N ARG A 73 -5.20 -4.98 10.60
CA ARG A 73 -4.19 -5.72 11.37
C ARG A 73 -4.58 -7.17 11.59
N GLN A 74 -5.82 -7.43 12.01
CA GLN A 74 -6.29 -8.82 12.22
C GLN A 74 -6.23 -9.63 10.92
N ILE A 75 -6.55 -9.02 9.77
CA ILE A 75 -6.40 -9.66 8.46
C ILE A 75 -4.93 -10.03 8.20
N ARG A 76 -3.98 -9.11 8.43
CA ARG A 76 -2.54 -9.38 8.25
C ARG A 76 -2.04 -10.51 9.14
N LEU A 77 -2.44 -10.53 10.41
CA LEU A 77 -2.09 -11.60 11.35
C LEU A 77 -2.70 -12.94 10.93
N SER A 78 -3.97 -12.95 10.54
CA SER A 78 -4.63 -14.16 10.03
C SER A 78 -3.94 -14.72 8.78
N PHE A 79 -3.54 -13.84 7.85
CA PHE A 79 -2.83 -14.26 6.64
C PHE A 79 -1.41 -14.74 6.93
N ARG A 80 -0.74 -14.21 7.96
CA ARG A 80 0.52 -14.77 8.46
C ARG A 80 0.30 -16.18 9.01
N ASP A 81 -0.71 -16.37 9.84
CA ASP A 81 -0.99 -17.65 10.49
C ASP A 81 -1.44 -18.73 9.47
N GLN A 82 -1.94 -18.30 8.31
CA GLN A 82 -2.26 -19.14 7.14
C GLN A 82 -1.07 -19.33 6.17
N ASP A 83 0.13 -18.85 6.51
CA ASP A 83 1.34 -18.89 5.67
C ASP A 83 1.20 -18.18 4.30
N VAL A 84 0.26 -17.23 4.21
CA VAL A 84 0.07 -16.36 3.03
C VAL A 84 1.02 -15.16 3.08
N TYR A 85 1.24 -14.60 4.27
CA TYR A 85 2.16 -13.48 4.49
C TYR A 85 3.39 -13.90 5.28
N ASP A 86 4.57 -13.58 4.73
CA ASP A 86 5.84 -13.82 5.40
C ASP A 86 5.97 -12.93 6.65
N PRO A 87 6.34 -13.49 7.83
CA PRO A 87 6.41 -12.73 9.07
C PRO A 87 7.51 -11.66 9.05
N LYS A 88 8.63 -11.86 8.36
CA LYS A 88 9.70 -10.85 8.25
C LYS A 88 9.23 -9.66 7.41
N MET A 89 8.46 -9.92 6.36
CA MET A 89 7.83 -8.88 5.55
C MET A 89 6.88 -8.03 6.40
N LEU A 90 6.02 -8.66 7.21
CA LEU A 90 5.11 -7.94 8.11
C LEU A 90 5.86 -7.08 9.14
N THR A 91 6.88 -7.64 9.79
CA THR A 91 7.72 -6.87 10.72
C THR A 91 8.39 -5.67 10.06
N LEU A 92 8.88 -5.80 8.82
CA LEU A 92 9.48 -4.68 8.08
C LEU A 92 8.45 -3.58 7.80
N LEU A 93 7.27 -3.94 7.28
CA LEU A 93 6.22 -2.98 6.97
C LEU A 93 5.71 -2.28 8.23
N ARG A 94 5.54 -3.02 9.34
CA ARG A 94 5.19 -2.46 10.65
C ARG A 94 6.20 -1.41 11.09
N LYS A 95 7.50 -1.69 11.00
CA LYS A 95 8.55 -0.71 11.34
C LYS A 95 8.45 0.57 10.50
N ILE A 96 8.13 0.44 9.21
CA ILE A 96 7.93 1.59 8.32
C ILE A 96 6.71 2.41 8.75
N ARG A 97 5.58 1.76 9.07
CA ARG A 97 4.37 2.43 9.55
C ARG A 97 4.61 3.14 10.89
N CYS A 98 5.22 2.47 11.86
CA CYS A 98 5.58 3.07 13.15
C CYS A 98 6.59 4.21 13.05
N LYS A 99 7.47 4.19 12.04
CA LYS A 99 8.36 5.32 11.76
C LYS A 99 7.60 6.53 11.20
N LYS A 100 6.54 6.29 10.42
CA LYS A 100 5.68 7.36 9.87
C LYS A 100 4.72 7.92 10.92
N ASP A 101 4.12 7.03 11.69
CA ASP A 101 3.16 7.36 12.74
C ASP A 101 3.39 6.45 13.97
N PRO A 102 4.05 6.96 15.02
CA PRO A 102 4.30 6.17 16.23
C PRO A 102 3.06 6.01 17.12
N THR A 103 1.95 6.68 16.82
CA THR A 103 0.72 6.62 17.64
C THR A 103 -0.15 5.41 17.35
N LEU A 104 0.14 4.67 16.26
CA LEU A 104 -0.58 3.46 15.89
C LEU A 104 -0.47 2.38 16.98
N ALA A 105 -1.59 1.73 17.31
CA ALA A 105 -1.65 0.72 18.36
C ALA A 105 -0.66 -0.46 18.16
N GLU A 106 -0.35 -0.82 16.92
CA GLU A 106 0.60 -1.89 16.58
C GLU A 106 2.06 -1.58 16.94
N CYS A 107 2.38 -0.33 17.28
CA CYS A 107 3.74 0.12 17.57
C CYS A 107 4.16 -0.08 19.04
N THR A 108 3.18 -0.30 19.92
CA THR A 108 3.40 -0.52 21.37
C THR A 108 2.92 -1.90 21.85
N ASP A 109 2.27 -2.68 20.99
CA ASP A 109 1.76 -4.01 21.30
C ASP A 109 2.91 -5.03 21.49
N PRO A 110 2.94 -5.81 22.59
CA PRO A 110 3.94 -6.86 22.79
C PRO A 110 3.85 -8.00 21.75
N ASN A 111 2.69 -8.21 21.13
CA ASN A 111 2.45 -9.14 20.04
C ASN A 111 2.50 -8.44 18.67
N ALA A 112 3.52 -7.60 18.49
CA ALA A 112 3.68 -6.83 17.27
C ALA A 112 3.96 -7.74 16.04
N GLU A 113 3.39 -7.39 14.89
CA GLU A 113 3.39 -8.17 13.62
C GLU A 113 4.74 -8.73 13.17
#